data_AF-A0A915ET32-F1
#
_entry.id   AF-A0A915ET32-F1
#
_cell.length_a   1.000
_cell.length_b   1.000
_cell.length_c   1.000
_cell.angle_alpha   90.00
_cell.angle_beta   90.00
_cell.angle_gamma   90.00
#
_symmetry.space_group_name_H-M   'P 1'
#
loop_
_entity.id
_entity.type
_entity.pdbx_description
1 polymer ?
#
loop_
_entity_poly.entity_id
_entity_poly.type
_entity_poly.pdbx_seq_one_letter_code
_entity_poly.pdbx_strand_id
1 'polypeptide(L)' 'MKQGKAKNPWPNVDAPSGVLLQHYGMKEMQYNTVLFGVSRALGCLSQLIWSRGMGLPLERPKSHSTDGYIELVGSLAK' A
#
# COMPACT_ATOMS: atom_id res chain seq x y z
N MET A 1 -25.50 -3.39 -10.60
CA MET A 1 -24.86 -4.32 -9.65
C MET A 1 -25.95 -5.12 -8.93
N LYS A 2 -26.22 -6.37 -9.33
CA LYS A 2 -27.37 -7.13 -8.84
C LYS A 2 -27.22 -7.67 -7.40
N GLN A 3 -26.00 -7.82 -6.88
CA GLN A 3 -25.74 -8.43 -5.57
C GLN A 3 -25.70 -7.44 -4.39
N GLY A 4 -25.47 -6.14 -4.65
CA GLY A 4 -25.49 -5.07 -3.63
C GLY A 4 -24.39 -5.09 -2.56
N LYS A 5 -23.50 -6.09 -2.53
CA LYS A 5 -22.43 -6.20 -1.52
C LYS A 5 -21.17 -5.39 -1.85
N ALA A 6 -20.75 -5.41 -3.12
CA ALA A 6 -19.56 -4.68 -3.55
C ALA A 6 -19.84 -3.19 -3.63
N LYS A 7 -19.09 -2.37 -2.90
CA LYS A 7 -19.21 -0.90 -2.94
C LYS A 7 -18.85 -0.34 -4.33
N ASN A 8 -17.73 -0.80 -4.88
CA ASN A 8 -17.23 -0.44 -6.22
C ASN A 8 -16.85 -1.74 -6.96
N PRO A 9 -17.59 -2.15 -8.00
CA PRO A 9 -17.49 -3.48 -8.61
C PRO A 9 -16.52 -3.50 -9.80
N TRP A 10 -15.68 -2.47 -9.93
CA TRP A 10 -14.82 -2.30 -11.08
C TRP A 10 -13.47 -2.98 -10.83
N PRO A 11 -12.87 -3.62 -11.85
CA PRO A 11 -11.58 -4.28 -11.70
C PRO A 11 -10.46 -3.24 -11.51
N ASN A 12 -9.35 -3.68 -10.92
CA ASN A 12 -8.11 -2.90 -10.83
C ASN A 12 -7.05 -3.47 -11.79
N VAL A 13 -5.84 -2.89 -11.77
CA VAL A 13 -4.72 -3.26 -12.65
C VAL A 13 -4.25 -4.71 -12.48
N ASP A 14 -4.50 -5.31 -11.32
CA ASP A 14 -4.07 -6.68 -11.01
C ASP A 14 -4.96 -7.74 -11.68
N ALA A 15 -6.18 -7.37 -12.08
CA ALA A 15 -7.08 -8.28 -12.78
C ALA A 15 -6.57 -8.67 -14.18
N PRO A 16 -6.10 -7.74 -15.05
CA PRO A 16 -5.57 -8.11 -16.37
C PRO A 16 -4.06 -8.35 -16.44
N SER A 17 -3.25 -7.87 -15.49
CA SER A 17 -1.78 -7.89 -15.63
C SER A 17 -1.21 -9.31 -15.72
N GLY A 18 -1.73 -10.24 -14.92
CA GLY A 18 -1.24 -11.63 -14.88
C GLY A 18 -1.44 -12.40 -16.19
N VAL A 19 -2.59 -12.23 -16.85
CA VAL A 19 -2.87 -12.95 -18.11
C VAL A 19 -1.97 -12.49 -19.25
N LEU A 20 -1.56 -11.22 -19.26
CA LEU A 20 -0.61 -10.69 -20.23
C LEU A 20 0.78 -11.31 -20.04
N LEU A 21 1.28 -11.32 -18.80
CA LEU A 21 2.57 -11.91 -18.47
C LEU A 21 2.62 -13.40 -18.86
N GLN A 22 1.56 -14.13 -18.51
CA GLN A 22 1.44 -15.55 -18.84
C GLN A 22 1.36 -15.81 -20.35
N HIS A 23 0.63 -14.97 -21.09
CA HIS A 23 0.50 -15.08 -22.54
C HIS A 23 1.85 -14.94 -23.25
N TYR A 24 2.69 -14.01 -22.79
CA TYR A 24 4.04 -13.79 -23.33
C TYR A 24 5.11 -14.71 -22.75
N GLY A 25 4.72 -15.77 -22.03
CA GLY A 25 5.63 -16.84 -21.61
C GLY A 25 6.22 -16.69 -20.21
N MET A 26 5.89 -15.63 -19.47
CA MET A 26 6.30 -15.49 -18.07
C MET A 26 5.26 -16.16 -17.16
N LYS A 27 5.50 -17.42 -16.81
CA LYS A 27 4.52 -18.30 -16.12
C LYS A 27 4.81 -18.46 -14.64
N GLU A 28 5.96 -17.99 -14.19
CA GLU A 28 6.45 -18.06 -12.82
C GLU A 28 5.73 -17.01 -11.96
N MET A 29 4.48 -17.28 -11.57
CA MET A 29 3.64 -16.32 -10.83
C MET A 29 4.31 -15.78 -9.54
N GLN A 30 5.16 -16.58 -8.90
CA GLN A 30 5.94 -16.15 -7.72
C GLN A 30 6.92 -15.00 -8.04
N TYR A 31 7.30 -14.82 -9.30
CA TYR A 31 8.20 -13.76 -9.77
C TYR A 31 7.49 -12.44 -10.10
N ASN A 32 6.16 -12.42 -10.22
CA ASN A 32 5.40 -11.23 -10.60
C ASN A 32 5.64 -10.04 -9.66
N THR A 33 5.82 -10.30 -8.35
CA THR A 33 6.09 -9.26 -7.35
C THR A 33 7.46 -8.60 -7.56
N VAL A 34 8.42 -9.29 -8.18
CA VAL A 34 9.71 -8.69 -8.54
C VAL A 34 9.53 -7.62 -9.60
N LEU A 35 8.74 -7.91 -10.65
CA LEU A 35 8.40 -6.90 -11.67
C LEU A 35 7.67 -5.70 -11.07
N PHE A 36 6.76 -5.95 -10.12
CA PHE A 36 6.07 -4.88 -9.40
C PHE A 36 7.07 -4.01 -8.62
N GLY A 37 8.03 -4.61 -7.92
CA GLY A 37 9.09 -3.90 -7.21
C GLY A 37 9.94 -3.01 -8.12
N VAL A 38 10.37 -3.54 -9.27
CA VAL A 38 11.14 -2.79 -10.28
C VAL A 38 10.36 -1.57 -10.79
N SER A 39 9.08 -1.75 -11.12
CA SER A 39 8.20 -0.65 -11.54
C SER A 39 7.99 0.38 -10.43
N ARG A 40 7.81 -0.07 -9.18
CA ARG A 40 7.59 0.82 -8.03
C ARG A 40 8.79 1.66 -7.65
N ALA A 41 10.01 1.17 -7.90
CA ALA A 41 11.24 1.91 -7.63
C ALA A 41 11.24 3.30 -8.27
N LEU A 42 10.70 3.43 -9.50
CA LEU A 42 10.63 4.71 -10.22
C LEU A 42 9.90 5.79 -9.43
N GLY A 43 8.75 5.46 -8.83
CA GLY A 43 7.98 6.43 -8.03
C GLY A 43 8.58 6.66 -6.65
N CYS A 44 8.94 5.59 -5.94
CA CYS A 44 9.47 5.70 -4.57
C CYS A 44 10.80 6.46 -4.52
N LEU A 45 11.72 6.18 -5.44
CA LEU A 45 13.03 6.84 -5.47
C LEU A 45 12.93 8.29 -5.94
N SER A 46 12.03 8.60 -6.89
CA SER A 46 11.74 9.99 -7.28
C SER A 46 11.24 10.81 -6.10
N GLN A 47 10.30 10.26 -5.32
CA GLN A 47 9.81 10.91 -4.11
C GLN A 47 10.93 11.05 -3.06
N LEU A 48 11.80 10.05 -2.91
CA LEU A 48 12.92 10.10 -1.98
C LEU A 48 13.89 11.25 -2.28
N ILE A 49 14.22 11.48 -3.56
CA ILE A 49 15.06 12.61 -4.00
C ILE A 49 14.44 13.92 -3.53
N TRP A 50 13.13 14.11 -3.77
CA TRP A 50 12.41 15.30 -3.34
C TRP A 50 12.32 15.44 -1.83
N SER A 51 12.08 14.34 -1.10
CA SER A 51 12.10 14.34 0.37
C SER A 51 13.45 14.79 0.92
N ARG A 52 14.56 14.48 0.23
CA ARG A 52 15.88 15.01 0.57
C ARG A 52 16.08 16.46 0.18
N GLY A 53 15.68 16.85 -1.03
CA GLY A 53 15.76 18.23 -1.49
C GLY A 53 14.97 19.21 -0.61
N MET A 54 13.82 18.78 -0.07
CA MET A 54 13.00 19.58 0.84
C MET A 54 13.39 19.45 2.32
N GLY A 55 14.36 18.60 2.67
CA GLY A 55 14.80 18.42 4.05
C GLY A 55 13.72 17.87 4.99
N LEU A 56 12.82 17.00 4.51
CA LEU A 56 11.75 16.45 5.36
C LEU A 56 12.32 15.74 6.60
N PRO A 57 11.69 15.90 7.79
CA PRO A 57 12.17 15.33 9.05
C PRO A 57 11.91 13.83 9.15
N LEU A 58 12.41 13.22 10.22
CA LEU A 58 12.14 11.82 10.55
C LEU A 58 10.63 11.60 10.80
N GLU A 59 10.05 10.63 10.08
CA GLU A 59 8.72 10.13 10.39
C GLU A 59 8.77 9.37 11.72
N ARG A 60 8.08 9.87 12.74
CA ARG A 60 8.08 9.29 14.10
C ARG A 60 6.68 9.29 14.72
N PRO A 61 5.78 8.40 14.27
CA PRO A 61 4.47 8.25 14.88
C PRO A 61 4.58 7.71 16.31
N LYS A 62 3.64 8.09 17.17
CA LYS A 62 3.55 7.57 18.54
C LYS A 62 2.67 6.31 18.57
N SER A 63 3.20 5.20 19.04
CA SER A 63 2.43 3.98 19.30
C SER A 63 1.77 4.00 20.68
N HIS A 64 0.66 3.30 20.79
CA HIS A 64 -0.07 3.08 22.03
C HIS A 64 -0.57 1.62 22.06
N SER A 65 -0.63 1.04 23.26
CA SER A 65 -1.31 -0.23 23.50
C SER A 65 -2.81 0.00 23.68
N THR A 66 -3.60 -1.06 23.57
CA THR A 66 -5.03 -1.03 23.90
C THR A 66 -5.27 -0.50 25.31
N ASP A 67 -4.51 -1.00 26.30
CA ASP A 67 -4.63 -0.54 27.70
C ASP A 67 -4.30 0.95 27.84
N GLY A 68 -3.25 1.42 27.13
CA GLY A 68 -2.90 2.84 27.11
C GLY A 68 -3.99 3.71 26.49
N TYR A 69 -4.74 3.21 25.50
CA TYR A 69 -5.90 3.91 24.97
C TYR A 69 -7.09 3.92 25.94
N ILE A 70 -7.34 2.80 26.65
CA ILE A 70 -8.40 2.72 27.66
C ILE A 70 -8.14 3.73 28.78
N GLU A 71 -6.90 3.80 29.27
CA GLU A 71 -6.49 4.77 30.29
C GLU A 71 -6.62 6.21 29.77
N LEU A 72 -6.17 6.48 28.53
CA LEU A 72 -6.27 7.80 27.93
C LEU A 72 -7.73 8.29 27.86
N VAL A 73 -8.65 7.45 27.35
CA VAL A 73 -10.07 7.80 27.28
C VAL A 73 -10.68 7.95 28.68
N GLY A 74 -10.32 7.06 29.61
CA GLY A 74 -10.78 7.14 31.00
C GLY A 74 -10.32 8.41 31.72
N SER A 75 -9.13 8.92 31.39
CA SER A 75 -8.59 10.16 31.96
C SER A 75 -9.30 11.43 31.46
N LEU A 76 -9.90 11.37 30.26
CA LEU A 76 -10.63 12.49 29.63
C LEU A 76 -12.10 12.57 30.07
N ALA A 77 -12.64 11.52 30.68
CA ALA A 77 -14.02 11.45 31.14
C ALA A 77 -14.23 11.97 32.58
N LYS A 78 -13.15 12.38 33.25
CA LYS A 78 -13.17 13.10 34.54
C LYS A 78 -13.06 14.60 34.33
#